data_AF-A0A1F5SEB4-F1
#
_entry.id   AF-A0A1F5SEB4-F1
#
_cell.length_a   1.000
_cell.length_b   1.000
_cell.length_c   1.000
_cell.angle_alpha   90.00
_cell.angle_beta   90.00
_cell.angle_gamma   90.00
#
_symmetry.space_group_name_H-M   'P 1'
#
loop_
_entity.id
_entity.type
_entity.pdbx_description
1 polymer ?
#
loop_
_entity_poly.entity_id
_entity_poly.type
_entity_poly.pdbx_seq_one_letter_code
_entity_poly.pdbx_strand_id
1 'polypeptide(L)'
;MAKADFFKKYAGRLSFVALLFILAIFFGLAWFGRNDRSGNSAGVKFDLRVCTDGAEQPDCYPGIFPSPVLVWDCHDGKAQDGNLEYSYNIQIDDQADFSSPEIDSGEYVTSENRFTVSREGLTPGRTYYWRIRGRSQAGVWTDWAAEENPFVTAMLCE
;
A
#
# COMPACT_ATOMS: atom_id res chain seq x y z
N MET A 1 13.41 -19.77 -57.73
CA MET A 1 13.27 -18.41 -57.15
C MET A 1 14.63 -18.03 -56.57
N ALA A 2 15.52 -17.47 -57.39
CA ALA A 2 16.92 -17.26 -57.07
C ALA A 2 17.21 -15.76 -56.95
N LYS A 3 17.68 -15.31 -55.78
CA LYS A 3 18.27 -13.98 -55.57
C LYS A 3 19.71 -14.21 -55.11
N ALA A 4 20.61 -14.29 -56.07
CA ALA A 4 22.02 -14.02 -55.89
C ALA A 4 22.36 -12.80 -56.77
N ASP A 5 23.36 -12.04 -56.34
CA ASP A 5 24.06 -11.00 -57.09
C ASP A 5 23.46 -9.59 -57.12
N PHE A 6 23.75 -8.81 -56.06
CA PHE A 6 23.93 -7.37 -56.22
C PHE A 6 24.96 -6.77 -55.25
N PHE A 7 26.10 -7.44 -55.05
CA PHE A 7 27.29 -6.81 -54.45
C PHE A 7 28.28 -6.42 -55.54
N LYS A 8 27.96 -5.33 -56.24
CA LYS A 8 28.96 -4.52 -56.96
C LYS A 8 28.58 -3.06 -56.73
N LYS A 9 29.46 -2.33 -56.05
CA LYS A 9 29.85 -0.92 -56.29
C LYS A 9 30.21 -0.18 -54.99
N TYR A 10 31.09 -0.75 -54.17
CA TYR A 10 32.00 0.08 -53.38
C TYR A 10 33.10 0.57 -54.32
N ALA A 11 32.90 1.74 -54.91
CA ALA A 11 33.92 2.42 -55.69
C ALA A 11 33.89 3.91 -55.37
N GLY A 12 34.85 4.32 -54.54
CA GLY A 12 35.46 5.62 -54.71
C GLY A 12 35.10 6.70 -53.68
N ARG A 13 36.13 7.00 -52.87
CA ARG A 13 36.53 8.32 -52.38
C ARG A 13 35.88 8.84 -51.09
N LEU A 14 36.60 8.58 -49.99
CA LEU A 14 36.71 9.46 -48.84
C LEU A 14 36.82 10.93 -49.30
N SER A 15 35.95 11.79 -48.77
CA SER A 15 36.30 13.18 -48.52
C SER A 15 35.70 13.59 -47.18
N PHE A 16 36.59 13.96 -46.27
CA PHE A 16 36.26 14.69 -45.06
C PHE A 16 35.56 16.00 -45.42
N VAL A 17 34.76 16.52 -44.47
CA VAL A 17 34.12 17.85 -44.42
C VAL A 17 32.65 17.87 -44.88
N ALA A 18 31.83 18.45 -43.97
CA ALA A 18 30.45 18.92 -44.14
C ALA A 18 29.32 17.95 -43.73
N LEU A 19 29.17 17.74 -42.42
CA LEU A 19 27.90 17.36 -41.83
C LEU A 19 27.51 18.42 -40.79
N LEU A 20 26.88 19.50 -41.26
CA LEU A 20 26.17 20.48 -40.43
C LEU A 20 24.72 20.57 -40.92
N PHE A 21 23.82 20.07 -40.07
CA PHE A 21 22.43 20.45 -39.85
C PHE A 21 21.54 20.87 -41.03
N ILE A 22 20.56 20.01 -41.36
CA ILE A 22 19.25 20.46 -41.86
C ILE A 22 18.14 19.86 -40.97
N LEU A 23 17.61 20.75 -40.14
CA LEU A 23 16.25 20.95 -39.63
C LEU A 23 15.21 19.81 -39.66
N ALA A 24 14.65 19.60 -38.47
CA ALA A 24 13.49 18.79 -38.12
C ALA A 24 12.18 19.29 -38.74
N ILE A 25 11.34 18.37 -39.25
CA ILE A 25 9.87 18.51 -39.30
C ILE A 25 9.22 17.12 -39.10
N PHE A 26 8.61 16.96 -37.93
CA PHE A 26 7.40 16.20 -37.59
C PHE A 26 7.14 14.81 -38.22
N PHE A 27 7.43 13.75 -37.46
CA PHE A 27 6.53 12.61 -37.34
C PHE A 27 6.54 12.12 -35.88
N GLY A 28 5.39 12.26 -35.21
CA GLY A 28 5.21 11.83 -33.84
C GLY A 28 5.31 10.31 -33.73
N LEU A 29 6.02 9.87 -32.69
CA LEU A 29 5.78 8.66 -31.89
C LEU A 29 6.85 8.68 -30.79
N ALA A 30 6.51 9.30 -29.66
CA ALA A 30 7.27 9.13 -28.43
C ALA A 30 6.99 7.70 -27.92
N TRP A 31 7.84 6.76 -28.34
CA TRP A 31 8.03 5.43 -27.77
C TRP A 31 9.52 5.13 -28.04
N PHE A 32 10.41 5.26 -27.06
CA PHE A 32 10.57 4.25 -26.04
C PHE A 32 10.98 4.94 -24.74
N GLY A 33 10.03 5.06 -23.81
CA GLY A 33 10.35 5.28 -22.41
C GLY A 33 11.25 4.16 -21.90
N ARG A 34 12.08 4.53 -20.93
CA ARG A 34 13.04 3.72 -20.21
C ARG A 34 12.59 2.26 -20.04
N ASN A 35 13.48 1.36 -20.42
CA ASN A 35 13.31 -0.07 -20.30
C ASN A 35 13.42 -0.49 -18.83
N ASP A 36 12.34 -0.31 -18.07
CA ASP A 36 12.22 -0.93 -16.76
C ASP A 36 11.78 -2.38 -16.97
N ARG A 37 12.77 -3.27 -17.07
CA ARG A 37 12.59 -4.66 -16.72
C ARG A 37 12.18 -4.69 -15.25
N SER A 38 10.89 -4.63 -14.93
CA SER A 38 10.44 -5.30 -13.72
C SER A 38 10.60 -6.79 -14.01
N GLY A 39 11.68 -7.34 -13.46
CA GLY A 39 11.90 -8.76 -13.47
C GLY A 39 10.65 -9.44 -12.94
N ASN A 40 10.31 -10.55 -13.58
CA ASN A 40 9.48 -11.59 -13.01
C ASN A 40 9.96 -11.91 -11.59
N SER A 41 9.29 -11.37 -10.57
CA SER A 41 9.41 -11.81 -9.19
C SER A 41 8.30 -12.82 -8.88
N ALA A 42 8.26 -13.91 -9.63
CA ALA A 42 7.68 -15.15 -9.13
C ALA A 42 8.61 -15.64 -8.00
N GLY A 43 8.32 -15.20 -6.77
CA GLY A 43 9.16 -15.34 -5.58
C GLY A 43 9.61 -13.94 -5.14
N VAL A 44 9.03 -13.29 -4.14
CA VAL A 44 8.69 -13.73 -2.78
C VAL A 44 7.39 -12.99 -2.41
N LYS A 45 6.27 -13.71 -2.24
CA LYS A 45 4.96 -13.15 -1.85
C LYS A 45 4.94 -12.85 -0.34
N PHE A 46 5.73 -11.87 0.10
CA PHE A 46 5.93 -11.56 1.52
C PHE A 46 5.86 -10.06 1.86
N ASP A 47 5.52 -9.19 0.91
CA ASP A 47 5.40 -7.75 1.19
C ASP A 47 3.97 -7.41 1.65
N LEU A 48 3.56 -7.99 2.78
CA LEU A 48 2.35 -7.51 3.45
C LEU A 48 2.69 -6.18 4.11
N ARG A 49 2.38 -5.10 3.42
CA ARG A 49 2.41 -3.76 4.01
C ARG A 49 1.06 -3.50 4.66
N VAL A 50 1.09 -3.06 5.91
CA VAL A 50 -0.08 -2.57 6.64
C VAL A 50 0.23 -1.14 7.09
N CYS A 51 -0.75 -0.25 6.97
CA CYS A 51 -0.68 1.13 7.46
C CYS A 51 -1.91 1.39 8.30
N THR A 52 -1.90 2.46 9.10
CA THR A 52 -3.10 3.06 9.67
C THR A 52 -3.58 4.17 8.72
N ASP A 53 -4.88 4.46 8.70
CA ASP A 53 -5.43 5.63 7.99
C ASP A 53 -6.19 6.55 8.96
N GLY A 54 -7.06 5.98 9.81
CA GLY A 54 -7.72 6.75 10.85
C GLY A 54 -8.80 6.00 11.62
N ALA A 55 -9.56 6.76 12.40
CA ALA A 55 -10.72 6.28 13.16
C ALA A 55 -11.97 7.08 12.74
N GLU A 56 -12.92 6.40 12.11
CA GLU A 56 -14.23 6.94 11.76
C GLU A 56 -15.17 6.86 12.97
N GLN A 57 -15.86 7.96 13.26
CA GLN A 57 -16.78 8.07 14.40
C GLN A 57 -17.82 9.18 14.16
N PRO A 58 -19.01 9.08 14.76
CA PRO A 58 -19.99 10.16 14.74
C PRO A 58 -19.50 11.36 15.57
N ASP A 59 -20.14 12.52 15.42
CA ASP A 59 -19.85 13.72 16.21
C ASP A 59 -20.06 13.49 17.73
N CYS A 60 -21.00 12.63 18.08
CA CYS A 60 -21.25 12.17 19.45
C CYS A 60 -21.87 10.77 19.47
N TYR A 61 -21.75 10.06 20.60
CA TYR A 61 -22.34 8.75 20.80
C TYR A 61 -23.66 8.86 21.58
N PRO A 62 -24.77 8.27 21.09
CA PRO A 62 -26.09 8.33 21.75
C PRO A 62 -26.22 7.40 22.98
N GLY A 63 -25.12 6.81 23.45
CA GLY A 63 -25.10 5.85 24.55
C GLY A 63 -23.71 5.78 25.19
N ILE A 64 -23.57 4.98 26.26
CA ILE A 64 -22.47 5.08 27.24
C ILE A 64 -21.06 4.80 26.67
N PHE A 65 -20.95 4.16 25.49
CA PHE A 65 -19.68 3.67 24.98
C PHE A 65 -19.38 4.15 23.56
N PRO A 66 -18.17 4.69 23.32
CA PRO A 66 -17.74 5.03 21.99
C PRO A 66 -17.40 3.74 21.21
N SER A 67 -17.94 3.62 19.99
CA SER A 67 -17.62 2.53 19.07
C SER A 67 -17.10 3.11 17.75
N PRO A 68 -15.87 3.64 17.73
CA PRO A 68 -15.24 4.08 16.49
C PRO A 68 -14.95 2.88 15.59
N VAL A 69 -14.77 3.16 14.30
CA VAL A 69 -14.36 2.21 13.28
C VAL A 69 -12.95 2.58 12.84
N LEU A 70 -11.97 1.73 13.15
CA LEU A 70 -10.60 1.91 12.69
C LEU A 70 -10.50 1.47 11.23
N VAL A 71 -9.86 2.27 10.39
CA VAL A 71 -9.72 2.02 8.95
C VAL A 71 -8.24 2.08 8.55
N TRP A 72 -7.85 1.21 7.63
CA TRP A 72 -6.51 1.17 7.03
C TRP A 72 -6.59 1.01 5.51
N ASP A 73 -5.68 1.61 4.75
CA ASP A 73 -5.81 1.63 3.27
C ASP A 73 -4.58 1.18 2.47
N CYS A 74 -3.39 1.07 3.06
CA CYS A 74 -2.25 0.50 2.35
C CYS A 74 -2.28 -1.04 2.48
N HIS A 75 -2.68 -1.72 1.40
CA HIS A 75 -2.66 -3.18 1.34
C HIS A 75 -2.08 -3.63 -0.01
N ASP A 76 -0.75 -3.81 -0.06
CA ASP A 76 -0.06 -4.27 -1.28
C ASP A 76 -0.28 -5.78 -1.54
N GLY A 77 -0.95 -6.49 -0.61
CA GLY A 77 -1.23 -7.92 -0.68
C GLY A 77 -2.71 -8.26 -0.87
N LYS A 78 -3.42 -7.73 -1.87
CA LYS A 78 -4.69 -8.37 -2.27
C LYS A 78 -4.34 -9.78 -2.77
N ALA A 79 -4.79 -10.82 -2.07
CA ALA A 79 -4.76 -12.17 -2.62
C ALA A 79 -5.49 -12.14 -3.96
N GLN A 80 -4.78 -12.46 -5.04
CA GLN A 80 -5.29 -12.38 -6.42
C GLN A 80 -6.41 -13.41 -6.70
N ASP A 81 -6.70 -14.30 -5.75
CA ASP A 81 -7.56 -15.48 -5.90
C ASP A 81 -8.84 -15.44 -5.04
N GLY A 82 -9.10 -14.35 -4.30
CA GLY A 82 -10.30 -14.23 -3.47
C GLY A 82 -10.26 -15.03 -2.16
N ASN A 83 -9.11 -15.63 -1.79
CA ASN A 83 -8.91 -16.23 -0.48
C ASN A 83 -8.36 -15.19 0.51
N LEU A 84 -8.82 -15.22 1.76
CA LEU A 84 -8.21 -14.42 2.82
C LEU A 84 -6.83 -14.97 3.14
N GLU A 85 -5.80 -14.35 2.58
CA GLU A 85 -4.42 -14.79 2.75
C GLU A 85 -3.73 -14.15 3.96
N TYR A 86 -4.46 -13.28 4.68
CA TYR A 86 -3.94 -12.47 5.77
C TYR A 86 -4.92 -12.39 6.93
N SER A 87 -4.36 -12.27 8.13
CA SER A 87 -5.07 -11.88 9.35
C SER A 87 -4.37 -10.68 9.98
N TYR A 88 -5.03 -10.04 10.93
CA TYR A 88 -4.50 -8.84 11.58
C TYR A 88 -4.47 -9.01 13.08
N ASN A 89 -3.71 -8.15 13.74
CA ASN A 89 -3.81 -7.94 15.16
C ASN A 89 -3.81 -6.44 15.40
N ILE A 90 -4.86 -5.96 16.08
CA ILE A 90 -5.12 -4.56 16.35
C ILE A 90 -5.01 -4.35 17.85
N GLN A 91 -4.30 -3.30 18.24
CA GLN A 91 -4.24 -2.85 19.62
C GLN A 91 -4.63 -1.38 19.73
N ILE A 92 -5.32 -1.05 20.81
CA ILE A 92 -5.71 0.31 21.18
C ILE A 92 -5.24 0.52 22.61
N ASP A 93 -4.54 1.63 22.85
CA ASP A 93 -3.94 1.99 24.14
C ASP A 93 -4.13 3.50 24.40
N ASP A 94 -4.32 3.92 25.66
CA ASP A 94 -4.27 5.33 26.06
C ASP A 94 -2.84 5.87 26.23
N GLN A 95 -1.83 4.99 26.11
CA GLN A 95 -0.40 5.30 26.03
C GLN A 95 0.18 4.98 24.65
N ALA A 96 0.98 5.89 24.10
CA ALA A 96 1.61 5.71 22.78
C ALA A 96 2.64 4.56 22.71
N ASP A 97 3.09 4.04 23.86
CA ASP A 97 4.03 2.93 23.94
C ASP A 97 3.35 1.55 23.91
N PHE A 98 2.02 1.52 23.98
CA PHE A 98 1.20 0.32 24.02
C PHE A 98 1.57 -0.64 25.17
N SER A 99 1.93 -0.06 26.33
CA SER A 99 2.38 -0.81 27.51
C SER A 99 1.24 -1.54 28.24
N SER A 100 -0.01 -1.11 28.08
CA SER A 100 -1.19 -1.72 28.70
C SER A 100 -2.45 -1.55 27.83
N PRO A 101 -2.54 -2.24 26.67
CA PRO A 101 -3.63 -2.00 25.73
C PRO A 101 -5.01 -2.21 26.36
N GLU A 102 -5.93 -1.26 26.24
CA GLU A 102 -7.32 -1.48 26.63
C GLU A 102 -8.00 -2.50 25.73
N ILE A 103 -7.56 -2.56 24.46
CA ILE A 103 -8.07 -3.51 23.49
C ILE A 103 -6.89 -4.18 22.78
N ASP A 104 -6.93 -5.51 22.76
CA ASP A 104 -6.12 -6.36 21.89
C ASP A 104 -7.06 -7.33 21.19
N SER A 105 -7.19 -7.21 19.87
CA SER A 105 -8.11 -8.05 19.09
C SER A 105 -7.70 -9.52 19.03
N GLY A 106 -6.46 -9.85 19.40
CA GLY A 106 -5.84 -11.11 18.99
C GLY A 106 -5.79 -11.22 17.46
N GLU A 107 -5.80 -12.45 16.95
CA GLU A 107 -5.87 -12.71 15.51
C GLU A 107 -7.27 -12.41 14.96
N TYR A 108 -7.36 -11.39 14.10
CA TYR A 108 -8.57 -10.91 13.46
C TYR A 108 -8.54 -11.24 11.96
N VAL A 109 -9.41 -12.16 11.53
CA VAL A 109 -9.50 -12.60 10.13
C VAL A 109 -10.63 -11.83 9.44
N THR A 110 -10.29 -11.03 8.42
CA THR A 110 -11.27 -10.24 7.67
C THR A 110 -10.81 -9.98 6.23
N SER A 111 -11.76 -9.85 5.30
CA SER A 111 -11.57 -9.28 3.95
C SER A 111 -11.61 -7.77 3.94
N GLU A 112 -12.16 -7.19 4.99
CA GLU A 112 -12.39 -5.76 5.10
C GLU A 112 -11.14 -5.05 5.63
N ASN A 113 -11.05 -3.77 5.31
CA ASN A 113 -9.97 -2.90 5.74
C ASN A 113 -10.40 -2.02 6.92
N ARG A 114 -11.25 -2.58 7.78
CA ARG A 114 -11.82 -1.88 8.93
C ARG A 114 -12.03 -2.81 10.11
N PHE A 115 -12.04 -2.22 11.30
CA PHE A 115 -12.28 -2.88 12.57
C PHE A 115 -13.22 -2.03 13.42
N THR A 116 -14.41 -2.57 13.71
CA THR A 116 -15.36 -1.93 14.63
C THR A 116 -14.95 -2.23 16.06
N VAL A 117 -14.61 -1.19 16.82
CA VAL A 117 -14.25 -1.31 18.23
C VAL A 117 -15.46 -1.80 19.03
N SER A 118 -15.29 -2.89 19.77
CA SER A 118 -16.31 -3.42 20.66
C SER A 118 -16.69 -2.40 21.74
N ARG A 119 -17.92 -2.48 22.23
CA ARG A 119 -18.56 -1.54 23.17
C ARG A 119 -17.86 -1.39 24.54
N GLU A 120 -16.78 -2.10 24.81
CA GLU A 120 -16.12 -2.10 26.12
C GLU A 120 -14.64 -1.79 25.92
N GLY A 121 -14.10 -0.91 26.78
CA GLY A 121 -12.67 -0.58 26.82
C GLY A 121 -12.34 0.90 26.60
N LEU A 122 -13.23 1.68 25.97
CA LEU A 122 -12.96 3.08 25.64
C LEU A 122 -13.84 4.06 26.42
N THR A 123 -13.25 5.19 26.80
CA THR A 123 -13.94 6.31 27.47
C THR A 123 -14.24 7.42 26.45
N PRO A 124 -15.44 8.01 26.41
CA PRO A 124 -15.75 9.19 25.56
C PRO A 124 -14.83 10.39 25.86
N GLY A 125 -14.48 11.16 24.83
CA GLY A 125 -13.67 12.38 24.96
C GLY A 125 -12.21 12.14 25.36
N ARG A 126 -11.70 10.90 25.24
CA ARG A 126 -10.33 10.53 25.60
C ARG A 126 -9.49 10.28 24.36
N THR A 127 -8.21 10.63 24.45
CA THR A 127 -7.20 10.37 23.41
C THR A 127 -6.73 8.92 23.51
N TYR A 128 -6.67 8.25 22.37
CA TYR A 128 -6.18 6.89 22.22
C TYR A 128 -5.22 6.78 21.03
N TYR A 129 -4.35 5.80 21.11
CA TYR A 129 -3.43 5.38 20.07
C TYR A 129 -3.86 4.00 19.60
N TRP A 130 -3.67 3.72 18.31
CA TRP A 130 -3.90 2.39 17.78
C TRP A 130 -2.77 1.96 16.87
N ARG A 131 -2.53 0.65 16.85
CA ARG A 131 -1.57 0.02 15.96
C ARG A 131 -2.13 -1.26 15.39
N ILE A 132 -1.63 -1.62 14.23
CA ILE A 132 -2.04 -2.83 13.51
C ILE A 132 -0.81 -3.54 12.98
N ARG A 133 -0.82 -4.87 13.01
CA ARG A 133 0.14 -5.69 12.27
C ARG A 133 -0.60 -6.76 11.51
N GLY A 134 -0.06 -7.14 10.36
CA GLY A 134 -0.60 -8.20 9.54
C GLY A 134 0.13 -9.51 9.77
N ARG A 135 -0.56 -10.62 9.52
CA ARG A 135 0.00 -11.96 9.47
C ARG A 135 -0.15 -12.51 8.07
N SER A 136 0.95 -12.95 7.48
CA SER A 136 0.96 -13.70 6.23
C SER A 136 0.39 -15.12 6.40
N GLN A 137 -0.02 -15.75 5.30
CA GLN A 137 -0.40 -17.17 5.27
C GLN A 137 0.72 -18.11 5.78
N ALA A 138 1.99 -17.71 5.64
CA ALA A 138 3.13 -18.43 6.20
C ALA A 138 3.19 -18.35 7.74
N GLY A 139 2.26 -17.64 8.38
CA GLY A 139 2.19 -17.45 9.82
C GLY A 139 3.12 -16.37 10.36
N VAL A 140 3.86 -15.67 9.49
CA VAL A 140 4.81 -14.62 9.85
C VAL A 140 4.08 -13.29 10.02
N TRP A 141 4.33 -12.63 11.15
CA TRP A 141 3.83 -11.29 11.46
C TRP A 141 4.72 -10.21 10.88
N THR A 142 4.12 -9.12 10.43
CA THR A 142 4.81 -7.87 10.11
C THR A 142 5.25 -7.17 11.40
N ASP A 143 6.12 -6.17 11.25
CA ASP A 143 6.27 -5.15 12.28
C ASP A 143 4.92 -4.44 12.52
N TRP A 144 4.79 -3.82 13.69
CA TRP A 144 3.65 -2.99 14.01
C TRP A 144 3.65 -1.73 13.15
N ALA A 145 2.54 -1.48 12.48
CA ALA A 145 2.23 -0.22 11.86
C ALA A 145 1.42 0.63 12.85
N ALA A 146 1.94 1.80 13.16
CA ALA A 146 1.23 2.84 13.89
C ALA A 146 1.54 4.15 13.18
N GLU A 147 0.53 4.96 12.89
CA GLU A 147 0.77 6.39 12.74
C GLU A 147 0.96 6.98 14.14
N GLU A 148 1.86 7.94 14.23
CA GLU A 148 1.99 8.82 15.41
C GLU A 148 0.77 9.73 15.61
N ASN A 149 -0.34 9.48 14.90
CA ASN A 149 -1.57 10.26 14.92
C ASN A 149 -2.59 9.61 15.86
N PRO A 150 -2.75 10.13 17.09
CA PRO A 150 -3.80 9.67 17.98
C PRO A 150 -5.19 10.06 17.45
N PHE A 151 -6.21 9.35 17.90
CA PHE A 151 -7.61 9.75 17.73
C PHE A 151 -8.24 10.07 19.08
N VAL A 152 -9.22 10.98 19.09
CA VAL A 152 -10.00 11.32 20.27
C VAL A 152 -11.38 10.72 20.11
N THR A 153 -11.83 9.88 21.05
CA THR A 153 -13.19 9.36 21.02
C THR A 153 -14.21 10.49 21.14
N ALA A 154 -15.29 10.45 20.35
CA ALA A 154 -16.36 11.43 20.44
C ALA A 154 -17.03 11.41 21.82
N MET A 155 -17.62 12.55 22.20
CA MET A 155 -18.32 12.73 23.46
C MET A 155 -19.67 11.99 23.45
N LEU A 156 -20.31 11.87 24.62
CA LEU A 156 -21.71 11.47 24.67
C LEU A 156 -22.60 12.60 24.15
N CYS A 157 -23.65 12.24 23.40
CA CYS A 157 -24.67 13.22 23.03
C CYS A 157 -25.41 13.70 24.28
N GLU A 158 -25.79 14.99 24.31
CA GLU A 158 -26.59 15.60 25.38
C GLU A 158 -28.04 15.10 25.41
#